data_AF-A0A920CRW1-F1
#
_entry.id   AF-A0A920CRW1-F1
#
_cell.length_a   1.000
_cell.length_b   1.000
_cell.length_c   1.000
_cell.angle_alpha   90.00
_cell.angle_beta   90.00
_cell.angle_gamma   90.00
#
_symmetry.space_group_name_H-M   'P 1'
#
loop_
_entity.id
_entity.type
_entity.pdbx_description
1 polymer ?
#
loop_
_entity_poly.entity_id
_entity_poly.type
_entity_poly.pdbx_seq_one_letter_code
_entity_poly.pdbx_strand_id
1 'polypeptide(L)'
;MNLEPVPLASIAKDINQSNGKLEEGFEDLPDAVYLPIIGKSDAVTRLSDLKLKPHNYVQIVMNSEKVNAEYVARFFSSELGRMIREYHQIGYANPRILVSSLKESELYFPSIETQIELINAQNEITELRAMINSIEQQLWNKPNDVEYTLKSLKNLNRESGFEEWAETLPFPLASILWRYNAESDVRLKKEHLFHFFEAVAQFNTILLLSGLKSDSSLFDAQREIVFKDFKKESLYRSTFGTWIVLGERIAKLIRTEMGNRNGRERCLKVFRSGRSDLIDSLSSKKTFEVLKRTADFRNKWKGHGGIENEREAQKRLSVLESELAALRELMVDTYAGNQIIRPENGKLKSGIYHIQVYSLMGTRQIFKKISIQMNIMLDSDRLYLYFEGNPEPLELLPFIKFKFGQSSEENACYFYNSLDKSGVRWVSYHFDKEAEFVKVDNSLEQILESFFGYN
;
A
#
# COMPACT_ATOMS: atom_id res chain seq x y z
N MET A 1 9.13 -31.75 -20.48
CA MET A 1 10.29 -30.89 -20.79
C MET A 1 11.54 -31.74 -20.60
N ASN A 2 12.37 -31.89 -21.62
CA ASN A 2 13.71 -32.44 -21.45
C ASN A 2 14.61 -31.30 -20.99
N LEU A 3 15.03 -31.32 -19.73
CA LEU A 3 16.02 -30.38 -19.21
C LEU A 3 17.41 -30.87 -19.64
N GLU A 4 18.27 -29.95 -20.06
CA GLU A 4 19.66 -30.27 -20.38
C GLU A 4 20.55 -30.17 -19.14
N PRO A 5 21.61 -31.00 -19.03
CA PRO A 5 22.55 -30.90 -17.93
C PRO A 5 23.35 -29.60 -18.03
N VAL A 6 23.38 -28.84 -16.93
CA VAL A 6 24.14 -27.60 -16.78
C VAL A 6 25.20 -27.83 -15.70
N PRO A 7 26.50 -27.87 -16.05
CA PRO A 7 27.56 -27.99 -15.07
C PRO A 7 27.55 -26.79 -14.11
N LEU A 8 27.64 -27.02 -12.80
CA LEU A 8 27.65 -25.93 -11.80
C LEU A 8 28.75 -24.89 -12.10
N ALA A 9 29.93 -25.35 -12.54
CA ALA A 9 31.04 -24.49 -12.94
C ALA A 9 30.69 -23.50 -14.08
N SER A 10 29.69 -23.80 -14.91
CA SER A 10 29.28 -22.94 -16.04
C SER A 10 28.34 -21.79 -15.63
N ILE A 11 27.74 -21.90 -14.43
CA ILE A 11 26.76 -20.96 -13.87
C ILE A 11 27.22 -20.31 -12.57
N ALA A 12 28.30 -20.79 -11.95
CA ALA A 12 28.98 -20.12 -10.85
C ALA A 12 30.07 -19.17 -11.38
N LYS A 13 30.10 -17.93 -10.89
CA LYS A 13 31.19 -16.97 -11.10
C LYS A 13 32.38 -17.28 -10.20
N ASP A 14 32.11 -17.62 -8.93
CA ASP A 14 33.15 -17.96 -7.96
C ASP A 14 32.63 -18.94 -6.89
N ILE A 15 33.53 -19.68 -6.25
CA ILE A 15 33.22 -20.60 -5.16
C ILE A 15 34.24 -20.41 -4.04
N ASN A 16 33.81 -19.77 -2.96
CA ASN A 16 34.63 -19.37 -1.83
C ASN A 16 34.44 -20.31 -0.62
N GLN A 17 35.53 -20.63 0.05
CA GLN A 17 35.50 -21.27 1.36
C GLN A 17 35.61 -20.23 2.47
N SER A 18 35.08 -20.57 3.65
CA SER A 18 35.10 -19.64 4.78
C SER A 18 36.52 -19.25 5.17
N ASN A 19 36.75 -17.95 5.33
CA ASN A 19 38.00 -17.38 5.79
C ASN A 19 37.93 -17.18 7.31
N GLY A 20 38.78 -17.88 8.07
CA GLY A 20 38.83 -17.80 9.53
C GLY A 20 39.24 -16.44 10.12
N LYS A 21 39.46 -15.42 9.27
CA LYS A 21 39.76 -14.03 9.67
C LYS A 21 38.53 -13.12 9.72
N LEU A 22 37.40 -13.51 9.12
CA LEU A 22 36.16 -12.74 9.13
C LEU A 22 35.24 -13.25 10.24
N GLU A 23 34.60 -12.35 10.98
CA GLU A 23 33.70 -12.70 12.09
C GLU A 23 32.52 -13.56 11.63
N GLU A 24 31.94 -13.24 10.47
CA GLU A 24 30.85 -14.01 9.82
C GLU A 24 31.38 -15.11 8.87
N GLY A 25 32.70 -15.23 8.73
CA GLY A 25 33.39 -16.26 7.96
C GLY A 25 33.36 -16.12 6.44
N PHE A 26 32.52 -15.25 5.86
CA PHE A 26 32.48 -14.90 4.44
C PHE A 26 32.31 -13.39 4.27
N GLU A 27 32.67 -12.86 3.10
CA GLU A 27 32.22 -11.53 2.68
C GLU A 27 30.81 -11.66 2.10
N ASP A 28 29.90 -10.74 2.42
CA ASP A 28 28.56 -10.77 1.85
C ASP A 28 28.59 -10.30 0.39
N LEU A 29 28.34 -11.24 -0.54
CA LEU A 29 28.41 -11.00 -1.97
C LEU A 29 27.02 -11.14 -2.61
N PRO A 30 26.67 -10.29 -3.58
CA PRO A 30 25.42 -10.43 -4.32
C PRO A 30 25.39 -11.75 -5.11
N ASP A 31 24.18 -12.27 -5.34
CA ASP A 31 23.95 -13.54 -6.03
C ASP A 31 24.64 -14.76 -5.37
N ALA A 32 25.00 -14.65 -4.08
CA ALA A 32 25.62 -15.74 -3.33
C ALA A 32 24.60 -16.76 -2.84
N VAL A 33 24.97 -18.04 -2.95
CA VAL A 33 24.31 -19.16 -2.28
C VAL A 33 25.28 -19.77 -1.28
N TYR A 34 24.88 -19.79 -0.01
CA TYR A 34 25.59 -20.44 1.07
C TYR A 34 25.06 -21.87 1.19
N LEU A 35 25.84 -22.82 0.66
CA LEU A 35 25.50 -24.23 0.64
C LEU A 35 26.18 -24.96 1.81
N PRO A 36 25.44 -25.61 2.72
CA PRO A 36 26.04 -26.43 3.76
C PRO A 36 26.71 -27.65 3.15
N ILE A 37 27.98 -27.86 3.47
CA ILE A 37 28.79 -28.97 2.99
C ILE A 37 28.75 -30.19 3.92
N ILE A 38 27.99 -30.11 5.01
CA ILE A 38 27.71 -31.21 5.94
C ILE A 38 26.22 -31.19 6.34
N GLY A 39 25.72 -32.34 6.77
CA GLY A 39 24.37 -32.48 7.30
C GLY A 39 23.26 -32.17 6.29
N LYS A 40 22.05 -31.89 6.81
CA LYS A 40 20.81 -31.72 6.02
C LYS A 40 20.22 -30.31 6.11
N SER A 41 20.98 -29.34 6.63
CA SER A 41 20.55 -27.95 6.66
C SER A 41 20.25 -27.43 5.24
N ASP A 42 19.37 -26.45 5.15
CA ASP A 42 19.01 -25.81 3.90
C ASP A 42 20.14 -24.89 3.41
N ALA A 43 20.24 -24.75 2.09
CA ALA A 43 21.04 -23.70 1.49
C ALA A 43 20.28 -22.37 1.58
N VAL A 44 21.02 -21.28 1.74
CA VAL A 44 20.46 -19.95 1.98
C VAL A 44 21.17 -18.90 1.13
N THR A 45 20.54 -17.75 0.94
CA THR A 45 21.10 -16.63 0.16
C THR A 45 21.61 -15.49 1.04
N ARG A 46 21.51 -15.60 2.37
CA ARG A 46 21.91 -14.57 3.35
C ARG A 46 22.74 -15.15 4.48
N LEU A 47 23.75 -14.40 4.93
CA LEU A 47 24.58 -14.79 6.08
C LEU A 47 23.81 -14.89 7.39
N SER A 48 22.77 -14.05 7.56
CA SER A 48 21.87 -14.08 8.74
C SER A 48 21.13 -15.41 8.91
N ASP A 49 20.98 -16.18 7.83
CA ASP A 49 20.14 -17.38 7.79
C ASP A 49 20.95 -18.67 8.02
N LEU A 50 22.27 -18.54 8.25
CA LEU A 50 23.14 -19.67 8.53
C LEU A 50 22.78 -20.34 9.86
N LYS A 51 22.45 -21.63 9.80
CA LYS A 51 22.16 -22.45 10.99
C LYS A 51 23.37 -23.19 11.56
N LEU A 52 24.49 -23.20 10.83
CA LEU A 52 25.73 -23.89 11.22
C LEU A 52 26.88 -22.87 11.25
N LYS A 53 28.00 -23.26 11.86
CA LYS A 53 29.21 -22.42 11.84
C LYS A 53 29.69 -22.17 10.39
N PRO A 54 30.18 -20.97 10.03
CA PRO A 54 30.54 -20.61 8.65
C PRO A 54 31.47 -21.58 7.93
N HIS A 55 32.43 -22.21 8.61
CA HIS A 55 33.34 -23.21 8.04
C HIS A 55 32.67 -24.51 7.56
N ASN A 56 31.37 -24.66 7.82
CA ASN A 56 30.51 -25.75 7.34
C ASN A 56 29.66 -25.36 6.13
N TYR A 57 29.94 -24.20 5.53
CA TYR A 57 29.35 -23.75 4.27
C TYR A 57 30.42 -23.56 3.20
N VAL A 58 29.96 -23.50 1.97
CA VAL A 58 30.65 -22.93 0.83
C VAL A 58 29.79 -21.80 0.27
N GLN A 59 30.39 -20.68 -0.09
CA GLN A 59 29.71 -19.58 -0.76
C GLN A 59 29.89 -19.75 -2.27
N ILE A 60 28.79 -19.85 -3.00
CA ILE A 60 28.78 -20.00 -4.46
C ILE A 60 28.18 -18.72 -5.03
N VAL A 61 28.99 -17.90 -5.70
CA VAL A 61 28.54 -16.66 -6.34
C VAL A 61 27.97 -17.02 -7.71
N MET A 62 26.68 -16.80 -7.92
CA MET A 62 25.99 -17.22 -9.15
C MET A 62 26.15 -16.18 -10.27
N ASN A 63 26.07 -16.66 -11.51
CA ASN A 63 25.91 -15.79 -12.66
C ASN A 63 24.43 -15.46 -12.87
N SER A 64 24.02 -14.26 -12.42
CA SER A 64 22.66 -13.74 -12.50
C SER A 64 22.08 -13.62 -13.92
N GLU A 65 22.90 -13.67 -14.97
CA GLU A 65 22.41 -13.74 -16.35
C GLU A 65 21.95 -15.14 -16.75
N LYS A 66 22.39 -16.19 -16.03
CA LYS A 66 22.12 -17.59 -16.36
C LYS A 66 21.20 -18.27 -15.35
N VAL A 67 21.28 -17.89 -14.07
CA VAL A 67 20.56 -18.57 -12.99
C VAL A 67 20.20 -17.61 -11.87
N ASN A 68 19.06 -17.84 -11.22
CA ASN A 68 18.63 -17.11 -10.05
C ASN A 68 19.18 -17.75 -8.76
N ALA A 69 19.91 -17.00 -7.92
CA ALA A 69 20.54 -17.53 -6.71
C ALA A 69 19.53 -18.07 -5.68
N GLU A 70 18.39 -17.42 -5.51
CA GLU A 70 17.31 -17.87 -4.61
C GLU A 70 16.71 -19.19 -5.09
N TYR A 71 16.53 -19.35 -6.41
CA TYR A 71 16.10 -20.61 -7.01
C TYR A 71 17.12 -21.71 -6.71
N VAL A 72 18.42 -21.45 -6.90
CA VAL A 72 19.47 -22.45 -6.66
C VAL A 72 19.53 -22.87 -5.19
N ALA A 73 19.42 -21.92 -4.26
CA ALA A 73 19.37 -22.22 -2.83
C ALA A 73 18.17 -23.12 -2.48
N ARG A 74 16.99 -22.82 -3.02
CA ARG A 74 15.79 -23.66 -2.83
C ARG A 74 15.92 -25.02 -3.50
N PHE A 75 16.50 -25.08 -4.69
CA PHE A 75 16.78 -26.34 -5.39
C PHE A 75 17.67 -27.24 -4.54
N PHE A 76 18.80 -26.76 -4.04
CA PHE A 76 19.70 -27.54 -3.18
C PHE A 76 19.11 -27.90 -1.80
N SER A 77 18.02 -27.25 -1.42
CA SER A 77 17.25 -27.55 -0.21
C SER A 77 16.09 -28.51 -0.47
N SER A 78 15.69 -28.72 -1.73
CA SER A 78 14.69 -29.71 -2.14
C SER A 78 15.20 -31.14 -1.94
N GLU A 79 14.31 -32.12 -1.98
CA GLU A 79 14.66 -33.54 -1.87
C GLU A 79 15.69 -33.95 -2.93
N LEU A 80 15.45 -33.59 -4.19
CA LEU A 80 16.37 -33.89 -5.29
C LEU A 80 17.73 -33.21 -5.10
N GLY A 81 17.74 -31.93 -4.72
CA GLY A 81 18.99 -31.22 -4.46
C GLY A 81 19.78 -31.79 -3.29
N ARG A 82 19.10 -32.31 -2.26
CA ARG A 82 19.72 -33.02 -1.14
C ARG A 82 20.32 -34.37 -1.58
N MET A 83 19.65 -35.12 -2.46
CA MET A 83 20.22 -36.34 -3.03
C MET A 83 21.50 -36.07 -3.84
N ILE A 84 21.50 -34.99 -4.63
CA ILE A 84 22.71 -34.56 -5.36
C ILE A 84 23.83 -34.21 -4.37
N ARG A 85 23.51 -33.47 -3.30
CA ARG A 85 24.49 -33.16 -2.25
C ARG A 85 25.05 -34.41 -1.60
N GLU A 86 24.22 -35.39 -1.27
CA GLU A 86 24.62 -36.66 -0.65
C GLU A 86 25.50 -37.50 -1.58
N TYR A 87 25.21 -37.53 -2.89
CA TYR A 87 26.05 -38.21 -3.89
C TYR A 87 27.49 -37.66 -3.92
N HIS A 88 27.66 -36.36 -3.69
CA HIS A 88 28.96 -35.69 -3.66
C HIS A 88 29.64 -35.66 -2.27
N GLN A 89 29.07 -36.33 -1.26
CA GLN A 89 29.70 -36.46 0.06
C GLN A 89 30.74 -37.57 0.09
N ILE A 90 31.80 -37.35 0.85
CA ILE A 90 32.87 -38.33 1.10
C ILE A 90 33.06 -38.51 2.60
N GLY A 91 33.40 -39.74 3.01
CA GLY A 91 33.68 -40.13 4.39
C GLY A 91 32.49 -40.79 5.09
N TYR A 92 32.73 -41.93 5.74
CA TYR A 92 31.68 -42.75 6.37
C TYR A 92 31.19 -42.18 7.72
N ALA A 93 32.11 -41.70 8.57
CA ALA A 93 31.78 -41.22 9.91
C ALA A 93 31.38 -39.73 9.97
N ASN A 94 31.94 -38.90 9.08
CA ASN A 94 31.66 -37.46 8.97
C ASN A 94 31.52 -37.06 7.48
N PRO A 95 30.39 -37.35 6.84
CA PRO A 95 30.18 -37.08 5.42
C PRO A 95 30.31 -35.59 5.10
N ARG A 96 31.18 -35.24 4.15
CA ARG A 96 31.42 -33.85 3.74
C ARG A 96 31.51 -33.73 2.22
N ILE A 97 30.91 -32.68 1.67
CA ILE A 97 30.97 -32.36 0.25
C ILE A 97 32.35 -31.79 -0.08
N LEU A 98 33.06 -32.39 -1.04
CA LEU A 98 34.26 -31.78 -1.62
C LEU A 98 33.87 -30.72 -2.65
N VAL A 99 34.43 -29.51 -2.51
CA VAL A 99 34.16 -28.40 -3.43
C VAL A 99 34.54 -28.73 -4.88
N SER A 100 35.60 -29.52 -5.09
CA SER A 100 36.00 -30.00 -6.42
C SER A 100 34.91 -30.87 -7.06
N SER A 101 34.33 -31.81 -6.30
CA SER A 101 33.26 -32.69 -6.80
C SER A 101 31.96 -31.94 -7.06
N LEU A 102 31.66 -30.91 -6.26
CA LEU A 102 30.50 -30.05 -6.48
C LEU A 102 30.61 -29.25 -7.79
N LYS A 103 31.81 -28.81 -8.18
CA LYS A 103 32.03 -28.10 -9.47
C LYS A 103 31.72 -28.98 -10.69
N GLU A 104 31.92 -30.29 -10.55
CA GLU A 104 31.65 -31.30 -11.58
C GLU A 104 30.18 -31.75 -11.61
N SER A 105 29.34 -31.25 -10.69
CA SER A 105 27.92 -31.61 -10.66
C SER A 105 27.16 -31.07 -11.87
N GLU A 106 26.38 -31.96 -12.50
CA GLU A 106 25.45 -31.62 -13.56
C GLU A 106 24.06 -31.36 -12.96
N LEU A 107 23.55 -30.14 -13.17
CA LEU A 107 22.29 -29.68 -12.63
C LEU A 107 21.28 -29.47 -13.75
N TYR A 108 20.04 -29.86 -13.49
CA TYR A 108 18.96 -29.75 -14.48
C TYR A 108 18.05 -28.60 -14.09
N PHE A 109 18.28 -27.42 -14.65
CA PHE A 109 17.54 -26.20 -14.34
C PHE A 109 16.62 -25.79 -15.48
N PRO A 110 15.40 -25.30 -15.18
CA PRO A 110 14.54 -24.68 -16.17
C PRO A 110 15.11 -23.33 -16.61
N SER A 111 14.51 -22.69 -17.62
CA SER A 111 14.97 -21.36 -18.08
C SER A 111 14.90 -20.32 -16.95
N ILE A 112 15.68 -19.25 -17.07
CA ILE A 112 15.73 -18.19 -16.06
C ILE A 112 14.36 -17.53 -15.85
N GLU A 113 13.55 -17.42 -16.90
CA GLU A 113 12.17 -16.93 -16.84
C GLU A 113 11.30 -17.83 -15.95
N THR A 114 11.33 -19.15 -16.19
CA THR A 114 10.61 -20.12 -15.36
C THR A 114 11.13 -20.14 -13.92
N GLN A 115 12.44 -19.96 -13.69
CA GLN A 115 12.97 -19.83 -12.34
C GLN A 115 12.39 -18.62 -11.60
N ILE A 116 12.28 -17.47 -12.27
CA ILE A 116 11.67 -16.26 -11.71
C ILE A 116 10.19 -16.51 -11.40
N GLU A 117 9.44 -17.13 -12.30
CA GLU A 117 8.04 -17.51 -12.06
C GLU A 117 7.89 -18.43 -10.85
N LEU A 118 8.75 -19.44 -10.71
CA LEU A 118 8.75 -20.34 -9.55
C LEU A 118 9.04 -19.61 -8.24
N ILE A 119 9.98 -18.66 -8.24
CA ILE A 119 10.28 -17.85 -7.05
C ILE A 119 9.10 -16.94 -6.70
N ASN A 120 8.46 -16.32 -7.69
CA ASN A 120 7.27 -15.50 -7.46
C ASN A 120 6.12 -16.33 -6.87
N ALA A 121 5.84 -17.50 -7.45
CA ALA A 121 4.83 -18.42 -6.93
C ALA A 121 5.15 -18.87 -5.49
N GLN A 122 6.42 -19.13 -5.18
CA GLN A 122 6.84 -19.51 -3.84
C GLN A 122 6.74 -18.36 -2.82
N ASN A 123 7.04 -17.12 -3.23
CA ASN A 123 6.84 -15.94 -2.40
C ASN A 123 5.36 -15.76 -2.08
N GLU A 124 4.50 -15.90 -3.09
CA GLU A 124 3.06 -15.88 -2.93
C GLU A 124 2.55 -16.94 -1.95
N ILE A 125 3.04 -18.18 -2.04
CA ILE A 125 2.73 -19.26 -1.09
C ILE A 125 3.17 -18.89 0.33
N THR A 126 4.35 -18.28 0.47
CA THR A 126 4.92 -17.90 1.77
C THR A 126 4.09 -16.81 2.43
N GLU A 127 3.63 -15.82 1.66
CA GLU A 127 2.72 -14.77 2.12
C GLU A 127 1.39 -15.35 2.58
N LEU A 128 0.77 -16.22 1.79
CA LEU A 128 -0.48 -16.88 2.16
C LEU A 128 -0.33 -17.64 3.48
N ARG A 129 0.77 -18.37 3.66
CA ARG A 129 1.08 -19.08 4.92
C ARG A 129 1.22 -18.11 6.09
N ALA A 130 1.91 -16.99 5.92
CA ALA A 130 2.06 -15.98 6.96
C ALA A 130 0.71 -15.35 7.35
N MET A 131 -0.14 -15.06 6.36
CA MET A 131 -1.50 -14.55 6.60
C MET A 131 -2.37 -15.57 7.35
N ILE A 132 -2.35 -16.83 6.93
CA ILE A 132 -3.06 -17.92 7.61
C ILE A 132 -2.59 -18.04 9.06
N ASN A 133 -1.27 -18.04 9.30
CA ASN A 133 -0.71 -18.12 10.66
C ASN A 133 -1.13 -16.91 11.52
N SER A 134 -1.19 -15.71 10.93
CA SER A 134 -1.65 -14.51 11.63
C SER A 134 -3.14 -14.62 12.03
N ILE A 135 -3.98 -15.08 11.10
CA ILE A 135 -5.42 -15.32 11.34
C ILE A 135 -5.59 -16.39 12.44
N GLU A 136 -4.80 -17.46 12.40
CA GLU A 136 -4.81 -18.51 13.41
C GLU A 136 -4.40 -17.96 14.79
N GLN A 137 -3.35 -17.14 14.87
CA GLN A 137 -2.99 -16.48 16.13
C GLN A 137 -4.09 -15.55 16.63
N GLN A 138 -4.76 -14.81 15.75
CA GLN A 138 -5.88 -13.96 16.13
C GLN A 138 -7.06 -14.77 16.67
N LEU A 139 -7.38 -15.92 16.05
CA LEU A 139 -8.44 -16.82 16.50
C LEU A 139 -8.25 -17.24 17.96
N TRP A 140 -7.03 -17.65 18.32
CA TRP A 140 -6.71 -18.17 19.65
C TRP A 140 -6.46 -17.07 20.69
N ASN A 141 -5.92 -15.92 20.27
CA ASN A 141 -5.66 -14.80 21.18
C ASN A 141 -6.91 -13.92 21.42
N LYS A 142 -7.90 -13.96 20.52
CA LYS A 142 -9.16 -13.18 20.59
C LYS A 142 -10.39 -14.03 20.23
N PRO A 143 -10.71 -15.06 21.03
CA PRO A 143 -11.78 -16.01 20.70
C PRO A 143 -13.20 -15.41 20.66
N ASN A 144 -13.41 -14.21 21.21
CA ASN A 144 -14.70 -13.50 21.11
C ASN A 144 -14.88 -12.75 19.77
N ASP A 145 -13.83 -12.66 18.94
CA ASP A 145 -13.84 -11.94 17.65
C ASP A 145 -13.93 -12.91 16.43
N VAL A 146 -14.48 -14.12 16.64
CA VAL A 146 -14.55 -15.19 15.63
C VAL A 146 -15.18 -14.74 14.30
N GLU A 147 -16.20 -13.87 14.34
CA GLU A 147 -16.84 -13.36 13.13
C GLU A 147 -15.87 -12.52 12.26
N TYR A 148 -14.98 -11.75 12.90
CA TYR A 148 -13.93 -10.99 12.23
C TYR A 148 -12.85 -11.92 11.66
N THR A 149 -12.41 -12.92 12.43
CA THR A 149 -11.45 -13.92 11.95
C THR A 149 -11.98 -14.70 10.74
N LEU A 150 -13.26 -15.07 10.75
CA LEU A 150 -13.92 -15.75 9.63
C LEU A 150 -14.02 -14.86 8.38
N LYS A 151 -14.19 -13.55 8.56
CA LYS A 151 -14.17 -12.58 7.45
C LYS A 151 -12.76 -12.44 6.86
N SER A 152 -11.74 -12.33 7.70
CA SER A 152 -10.32 -12.30 7.28
C SER A 152 -9.91 -13.58 6.55
N LEU A 153 -10.42 -14.74 6.99
CA LEU A 153 -10.21 -16.02 6.30
C LEU A 153 -10.88 -16.07 4.93
N LYS A 154 -12.10 -15.53 4.78
CA LYS A 154 -12.81 -15.44 3.49
C LYS A 154 -12.08 -14.55 2.49
N ASN A 155 -11.48 -13.46 2.95
CA ASN A 155 -10.75 -12.50 2.12
C ASN A 155 -9.40 -13.05 1.58
N LEU A 156 -8.98 -14.24 2.01
CA LEU A 156 -7.72 -14.87 1.63
C LEU A 156 -7.77 -15.50 0.22
N ASN A 157 -8.95 -15.58 -0.40
CA ASN A 157 -9.14 -16.08 -1.76
C ASN A 157 -8.78 -15.00 -2.80
N ARG A 158 -7.68 -15.24 -3.51
CA ARG A 158 -6.99 -14.29 -4.40
C ARG A 158 -7.59 -14.29 -5.81
N GLU A 159 -8.70 -13.61 -5.98
CA GLU A 159 -9.17 -12.98 -7.25
C GLU A 159 -10.35 -12.07 -6.91
N SER A 160 -11.23 -12.53 -6.02
CA SER A 160 -12.32 -11.73 -5.46
C SER A 160 -11.85 -10.67 -4.45
N GLY A 161 -10.73 -10.88 -3.76
CA GLY A 161 -10.28 -9.97 -2.71
C GLY A 161 -9.92 -8.55 -3.16
N PHE A 162 -9.46 -8.34 -4.41
CA PHE A 162 -9.16 -6.99 -4.91
C PHE A 162 -10.43 -6.21 -5.20
N GLU A 163 -11.37 -6.81 -5.93
CA GLU A 163 -12.66 -6.20 -6.24
C GLU A 163 -13.46 -5.97 -4.95
N GLU A 164 -13.46 -6.94 -4.03
CA GLU A 164 -14.04 -6.79 -2.69
C GLU A 164 -13.41 -5.62 -1.92
N TRP A 165 -12.09 -5.47 -1.96
CA TRP A 165 -11.42 -4.33 -1.33
C TRP A 165 -11.80 -3.01 -2.01
N ALA A 166 -11.85 -2.96 -3.34
CA ALA A 166 -12.29 -1.76 -4.06
C ALA A 166 -13.73 -1.38 -3.68
N GLU A 167 -14.61 -2.36 -3.45
CA GLU A 167 -15.97 -2.12 -2.97
C GLU A 167 -16.05 -1.58 -1.53
N THR A 168 -15.00 -1.74 -0.71
CA THR A 168 -14.95 -1.14 0.64
C THR A 168 -14.41 0.29 0.67
N LEU A 169 -13.77 0.75 -0.41
CA LEU A 169 -13.20 2.09 -0.49
C LEU A 169 -14.25 3.15 -0.83
N PRO A 170 -14.06 4.42 -0.42
CA PRO A 170 -14.81 5.54 -0.96
C PRO A 170 -14.70 5.61 -2.48
N PHE A 171 -15.81 5.94 -3.15
CA PHE A 171 -15.87 6.04 -4.61
C PHE A 171 -14.74 6.87 -5.26
N PRO A 172 -14.30 8.02 -4.68
CA PRO A 172 -13.17 8.79 -5.23
C PRO A 172 -11.87 7.99 -5.39
N LEU A 173 -11.67 6.96 -4.56
CA LEU A 173 -10.50 6.08 -4.60
C LEU A 173 -10.81 4.81 -5.39
N ALA A 174 -11.96 4.19 -5.11
CA ALA A 174 -12.40 2.95 -5.74
C ALA A 174 -12.50 3.06 -7.26
N SER A 175 -13.01 4.18 -7.79
CA SER A 175 -13.14 4.42 -9.23
C SER A 175 -11.79 4.44 -9.97
N ILE A 176 -10.74 5.01 -9.37
CA ILE A 176 -9.39 5.06 -9.95
C ILE A 176 -8.78 3.66 -9.93
N LEU A 177 -8.94 2.96 -8.81
CA LEU A 177 -8.44 1.60 -8.63
C LEU A 177 -9.11 0.61 -9.59
N TRP A 178 -10.40 0.80 -9.85
CA TRP A 178 -11.15 0.04 -10.85
C TRP A 178 -10.62 0.25 -12.27
N ARG A 179 -10.27 1.49 -12.65
CA ARG A 179 -9.64 1.78 -13.95
C ARG A 179 -8.28 1.07 -14.09
N TYR A 180 -7.47 1.04 -13.04
CA TYR A 180 -6.22 0.26 -13.05
C TYR A 180 -6.49 -1.24 -13.30
N ASN A 181 -7.50 -1.80 -12.63
CA ASN A 181 -7.83 -3.23 -12.75
C ASN A 181 -8.33 -3.60 -14.15
N ALA A 182 -9.15 -2.73 -14.75
CA ALA A 182 -9.74 -2.94 -16.08
C ALA A 182 -8.76 -2.66 -17.25
N GLU A 183 -7.65 -1.95 -16.99
CA GLU A 183 -6.66 -1.63 -18.01
C GLU A 183 -5.79 -2.85 -18.35
N SER A 184 -5.35 -2.95 -19.60
CA SER A 184 -4.43 -4.00 -20.08
C SER A 184 -3.05 -3.44 -20.46
N ASP A 185 -2.96 -2.17 -20.87
CA ASP A 185 -1.70 -1.52 -21.20
C ASP A 185 -0.88 -1.24 -19.94
N VAL A 186 0.35 -1.75 -19.92
CA VAL A 186 1.27 -1.66 -18.77
C VAL A 186 1.62 -0.22 -18.41
N ARG A 187 1.73 0.68 -19.40
CA ARG A 187 2.06 2.09 -19.15
C ARG A 187 0.88 2.79 -18.52
N LEU A 188 -0.33 2.62 -19.07
CA LEU A 188 -1.55 3.18 -18.51
C LEU A 188 -1.87 2.63 -17.11
N LYS A 189 -1.65 1.34 -16.86
CA LYS A 189 -1.75 0.76 -15.50
C LYS A 189 -0.92 1.54 -14.47
N LYS A 190 0.35 1.84 -14.79
CA LYS A 190 1.21 2.63 -13.89
C LYS A 190 0.67 4.04 -13.68
N GLU A 191 0.14 4.68 -14.72
CA GLU A 191 -0.45 6.01 -14.59
C GLU A 191 -1.67 5.98 -13.66
N HIS A 192 -2.54 4.99 -13.81
CA HIS A 192 -3.67 4.78 -12.89
C HIS A 192 -3.20 4.52 -11.45
N LEU A 193 -2.15 3.73 -11.23
CA LEU A 193 -1.60 3.54 -9.89
C LEU A 193 -1.02 4.82 -9.29
N PHE A 194 -0.29 5.63 -10.07
CA PHE A 194 0.18 6.93 -9.58
C PHE A 194 -0.98 7.86 -9.21
N HIS A 195 -2.04 7.90 -10.03
CA HIS A 195 -3.24 8.66 -9.71
C HIS A 195 -3.94 8.13 -8.45
N PHE A 196 -3.98 6.81 -8.27
CA PHE A 196 -4.54 6.20 -7.07
C PHE A 196 -3.76 6.60 -5.81
N PHE A 197 -2.42 6.50 -5.81
CA PHE A 197 -1.62 6.91 -4.67
C PHE A 197 -1.73 8.42 -4.38
N GLU A 198 -1.77 9.26 -5.43
CA GLU A 198 -1.98 10.71 -5.28
C GLU A 198 -3.35 11.03 -4.67
N ALA A 199 -4.40 10.37 -5.15
CA ALA A 199 -5.74 10.49 -4.60
C ALA A 199 -5.82 10.01 -3.15
N VAL A 200 -5.18 8.89 -2.80
CA VAL A 200 -5.13 8.40 -1.40
C VAL A 200 -4.44 9.42 -0.49
N ALA A 201 -3.29 9.97 -0.90
CA ALA A 201 -2.58 10.97 -0.09
C ALA A 201 -3.44 12.21 0.14
N GLN A 202 -4.09 12.72 -0.90
CA GLN A 202 -4.98 13.86 -0.79
C GLN A 202 -6.22 13.55 0.05
N PHE A 203 -6.90 12.43 -0.22
CA PHE A 203 -8.12 12.03 0.46
C PHE A 203 -7.90 11.80 1.97
N ASN A 204 -6.87 11.04 2.35
CA ASN A 204 -6.55 10.81 3.76
C ASN A 204 -6.18 12.13 4.47
N THR A 205 -5.42 13.00 3.80
CA THR A 205 -5.06 14.32 4.36
C THR A 205 -6.29 15.20 4.57
N ILE A 206 -7.25 15.17 3.64
CA ILE A 206 -8.52 15.90 3.78
C ILE A 206 -9.30 15.38 4.97
N LEU A 207 -9.42 14.06 5.17
CA LEU A 207 -10.10 13.51 6.35
C LEU A 207 -9.44 13.95 7.65
N LEU A 208 -8.11 13.82 7.74
CA LEU A 208 -7.34 14.24 8.90
C LEU A 208 -7.51 15.75 9.19
N LEU A 209 -7.42 16.58 8.16
CA LEU A 209 -7.56 18.03 8.28
C LEU A 209 -8.99 18.45 8.62
N SER A 210 -9.99 17.77 8.09
CA SER A 210 -11.40 18.02 8.41
C SER A 210 -11.69 17.69 9.87
N GLY A 211 -11.18 16.56 10.36
CA GLY A 211 -11.25 16.20 11.79
C GLY A 211 -10.61 17.27 12.65
N LEU A 212 -9.37 17.68 12.35
CA LEU A 212 -8.68 18.73 13.09
C LEU A 212 -9.45 20.06 13.08
N LYS A 213 -9.99 20.47 11.93
CA LYS A 213 -10.71 21.74 11.76
C LYS A 213 -12.09 21.76 12.43
N SER A 214 -12.68 20.59 12.69
CA SER A 214 -13.97 20.47 13.38
C SER A 214 -13.93 20.96 14.84
N ASP A 215 -12.74 21.06 15.44
CA ASP A 215 -12.48 21.70 16.73
C ASP A 215 -11.57 22.91 16.51
N SER A 216 -12.17 24.10 16.40
CA SER A 216 -11.43 25.35 16.16
C SER A 216 -10.33 25.59 17.19
N SER A 217 -10.55 25.23 18.46
CA SER A 217 -9.57 25.43 19.52
C SER A 217 -8.34 24.54 19.34
N LEU A 218 -8.56 23.28 18.97
CA LEU A 218 -7.49 22.33 18.66
C LEU A 218 -6.75 22.75 17.39
N PHE A 219 -7.49 23.12 16.34
CA PHE A 219 -6.91 23.60 15.10
C PHE A 219 -6.01 24.82 15.33
N ASP A 220 -6.51 25.85 16.02
CA ASP A 220 -5.75 27.09 16.25
C ASP A 220 -4.50 26.85 17.09
N ALA A 221 -4.59 26.01 18.13
CA ALA A 221 -3.43 25.63 18.96
C ALA A 221 -2.33 24.90 18.18
N GLN A 222 -2.71 24.17 17.12
CA GLN A 222 -1.81 23.30 16.36
C GLN A 222 -1.44 23.85 14.99
N ARG A 223 -2.12 24.92 14.54
CA ARG A 223 -1.96 25.53 13.21
C ARG A 223 -0.51 25.88 12.93
N GLU A 224 0.16 26.57 13.85
CA GLU A 224 1.55 26.97 13.68
C GLU A 224 2.50 25.77 13.55
N ILE A 225 2.22 24.68 14.26
CA ILE A 225 3.03 23.45 14.22
C ILE A 225 2.81 22.71 12.90
N VAL A 226 1.55 22.56 12.47
CA VAL A 226 1.19 21.84 11.24
C VAL A 226 1.70 22.58 10.01
N PHE A 227 1.50 23.90 9.95
CA PHE A 227 1.85 24.74 8.81
C PHE A 227 3.23 25.41 8.94
N LYS A 228 4.03 25.03 9.94
CA LYS A 228 5.39 25.56 10.12
C LYS A 228 6.22 25.41 8.84
N ASP A 229 6.82 26.49 8.36
CA ASP A 229 7.63 26.50 7.12
C ASP A 229 6.87 26.11 5.84
N PHE A 230 5.54 25.97 5.92
CA PHE A 230 4.69 25.69 4.75
C PHE A 230 4.38 27.02 4.07
N LYS A 231 4.81 27.15 2.81
CA LYS A 231 4.50 28.34 2.01
C LYS A 231 3.06 28.29 1.51
N LYS A 232 2.36 29.43 1.51
CA LYS A 232 0.98 29.55 0.97
C LYS A 232 0.93 29.04 -0.48
N GLU A 233 1.95 29.37 -1.25
CA GLU A 233 2.12 28.98 -2.65
C GLU A 233 2.18 27.47 -2.84
N SER A 234 2.66 26.71 -1.84
CA SER A 234 2.71 25.24 -1.91
C SER A 234 1.33 24.61 -1.92
N LEU A 235 0.36 25.18 -1.18
CA LEU A 235 -1.02 24.73 -1.23
C LEU A 235 -1.75 25.27 -2.46
N TYR A 236 -1.38 26.46 -2.93
CA TYR A 236 -1.93 27.00 -4.19
C TYR A 236 -1.50 26.19 -5.41
N ARG A 237 -0.33 25.54 -5.35
CA ARG A 237 0.15 24.57 -6.35
C ARG A 237 0.36 23.22 -5.69
N SER A 238 -0.74 22.62 -5.22
CA SER A 238 -0.67 21.37 -4.47
C SER A 238 -0.24 20.23 -5.36
N THR A 239 0.93 19.66 -5.07
CA THR A 239 1.45 18.46 -5.72
C THR A 239 1.17 17.24 -4.87
N PHE A 240 1.36 16.05 -5.43
CA PHE A 240 1.39 14.80 -4.68
C PHE A 240 2.28 14.90 -3.42
N GLY A 241 3.49 15.44 -3.56
CA GLY A 241 4.41 15.65 -2.43
C GLY A 241 3.88 16.64 -1.39
N THR A 242 3.20 17.72 -1.82
CA THR A 242 2.57 18.69 -0.92
C THR A 242 1.57 18.01 0.02
N TRP A 243 0.69 17.17 -0.54
CA TRP A 243 -0.32 16.44 0.25
C TRP A 243 0.31 15.43 1.22
N ILE A 244 1.34 14.69 0.78
CA ILE A 244 2.07 13.76 1.66
C ILE A 244 2.66 14.49 2.87
N VAL A 245 3.36 15.61 2.65
CA VAL A 245 4.02 16.35 3.74
C VAL A 245 2.99 16.91 4.72
N LEU A 246 1.90 17.51 4.21
CA LEU A 246 0.84 18.03 5.08
C LEU A 246 0.18 16.91 5.88
N GLY A 247 -0.21 15.82 5.22
CA GLY A 247 -0.83 14.67 5.86
C GLY A 247 0.07 14.01 6.90
N GLU A 248 1.37 13.83 6.62
CA GLU A 248 2.30 13.22 7.56
C GLU A 248 2.43 14.03 8.86
N ARG A 249 2.43 15.37 8.75
CA ARG A 249 2.48 16.28 9.90
C ARG A 249 1.23 16.16 10.76
N ILE A 250 0.04 16.21 10.14
CA ILE A 250 -1.23 16.07 10.86
C ILE A 250 -1.33 14.67 11.47
N ALA A 251 -0.95 13.62 10.72
CA ALA A 251 -0.94 12.25 11.21
C ALA A 251 -0.02 12.08 12.42
N LYS A 252 1.18 12.69 12.42
CA LYS A 252 2.08 12.66 13.58
C LYS A 252 1.46 13.30 14.82
N LEU A 253 0.78 14.43 14.63
CA LEU A 253 0.07 15.10 15.70
C LEU A 253 -1.05 14.21 16.26
N ILE A 254 -1.91 13.68 15.39
CA ILE A 254 -3.02 12.81 15.80
C ILE A 254 -2.52 11.57 16.54
N ARG A 255 -1.46 10.89 16.05
CA ARG A 255 -0.84 9.75 16.76
C ARG A 255 -0.34 10.14 18.16
N THR A 256 0.15 11.36 18.32
CA THR A 256 0.64 11.87 19.62
C THR A 256 -0.52 12.10 20.58
N GLU A 257 -1.60 12.72 20.12
CA GLU A 257 -2.85 12.90 20.89
C GLU A 257 -3.48 11.56 21.29
N MET A 258 -3.52 10.60 20.37
CA MET A 258 -4.04 9.25 20.60
C MET A 258 -3.23 8.44 21.63
N GLY A 259 -1.99 8.87 21.93
CA GLY A 259 -1.10 8.21 22.88
C GLY A 259 -1.46 8.41 24.36
N ASN A 260 -2.34 9.37 24.68
CA ASN A 260 -2.84 9.58 26.05
C ASN A 260 -4.37 9.56 26.10
N ARG A 261 -4.96 9.27 27.28
CA ARG A 261 -6.41 9.05 27.42
C ARG A 261 -7.26 10.25 26.99
N ASN A 262 -6.92 11.45 27.46
CA ASN A 262 -7.70 12.66 27.17
C ASN A 262 -7.62 13.05 25.69
N GLY A 263 -6.43 12.91 25.09
CA GLY A 263 -6.23 13.14 23.66
C GLY A 263 -6.97 12.12 22.80
N ARG A 264 -6.99 10.83 23.20
CA ARG A 264 -7.80 9.80 22.54
C ARG A 264 -9.29 10.10 22.55
N GLU A 265 -9.84 10.50 23.70
CA GLU A 265 -11.26 10.89 23.81
C GLU A 265 -11.57 12.12 22.92
N ARG A 266 -10.67 13.11 22.89
CA ARG A 266 -10.78 14.27 21.99
C ARG A 266 -10.75 13.84 20.52
N CYS A 267 -9.82 12.98 20.12
CA CYS A 267 -9.70 12.48 18.75
C CYS A 267 -10.98 11.75 18.29
N LEU A 268 -11.52 10.85 19.11
CA LEU A 268 -12.80 10.18 18.79
C LEU A 268 -13.93 11.18 18.57
N LYS A 269 -14.00 12.22 19.40
CA LYS A 269 -15.00 13.29 19.28
C LYS A 269 -14.83 14.10 18.00
N VAL A 270 -13.63 14.57 17.66
CA VAL A 270 -13.42 15.43 16.48
C VAL A 270 -13.57 14.66 15.17
N PHE A 271 -13.18 13.39 15.13
CA PHE A 271 -13.39 12.53 13.96
C PHE A 271 -14.80 11.95 13.88
N ARG A 272 -15.67 12.23 14.87
CA ARG A 272 -17.05 11.72 14.95
C ARG A 272 -17.10 10.19 14.81
N SER A 273 -16.08 9.52 15.32
CA SER A 273 -15.93 8.07 15.21
C SER A 273 -16.21 7.39 16.54
N GLY A 274 -16.95 6.28 16.50
CA GLY A 274 -17.15 5.41 17.67
C GLY A 274 -15.93 4.55 18.00
N ARG A 275 -14.93 4.48 17.10
CA ARG A 275 -13.78 3.58 17.19
C ARG A 275 -12.49 4.27 16.76
N SER A 276 -11.35 3.82 17.32
CA SER A 276 -10.05 4.40 16.98
C SER A 276 -9.44 3.85 15.70
N ASP A 277 -9.92 2.71 15.20
CA ASP A 277 -9.40 2.00 14.02
C ASP A 277 -9.27 2.90 12.78
N LEU A 278 -10.29 3.69 12.48
CA LEU A 278 -10.25 4.67 11.39
C LEU A 278 -9.12 5.68 11.62
N ILE A 279 -9.02 6.24 12.83
CA ILE A 279 -8.05 7.29 13.18
C ILE A 279 -6.62 6.71 13.14
N ASP A 280 -6.43 5.51 13.68
CA ASP A 280 -5.17 4.79 13.74
C ASP A 280 -4.68 4.47 12.31
N SER A 281 -5.58 4.06 11.42
CA SER A 281 -5.26 3.77 10.02
C SER A 281 -4.96 5.03 9.20
N LEU A 282 -5.83 6.07 9.28
CA LEU A 282 -5.63 7.34 8.58
C LEU A 282 -4.34 8.04 9.02
N SER A 283 -4.00 7.94 10.31
CA SER A 283 -2.80 8.53 10.88
C SER A 283 -1.59 7.59 10.87
N SER A 284 -1.63 6.44 10.20
CA SER A 284 -0.52 5.47 10.21
C SER A 284 0.75 6.05 9.58
N LYS A 285 1.88 5.93 10.29
CA LYS A 285 3.20 6.33 9.75
C LYS A 285 3.57 5.51 8.51
N LYS A 286 3.30 4.20 8.53
CA LYS A 286 3.60 3.28 7.42
C LYS A 286 2.87 3.67 6.14
N THR A 287 1.63 4.18 6.25
CA THR A 287 0.85 4.66 5.09
C THR A 287 1.57 5.80 4.38
N PHE A 288 2.05 6.80 5.13
CA PHE A 288 2.81 7.91 4.54
C PHE A 288 4.19 7.50 4.02
N GLU A 289 4.83 6.48 4.61
CA GLU A 289 6.08 5.90 4.08
C GLU A 289 5.86 5.26 2.69
N VAL A 290 4.77 4.54 2.48
CA VAL A 290 4.37 4.00 1.15
C VAL A 290 4.10 5.12 0.15
N LEU A 291 3.30 6.12 0.53
CA LEU A 291 2.98 7.26 -0.32
C LEU A 291 4.23 8.06 -0.72
N LYS A 292 5.18 8.24 0.20
CA LYS A 292 6.45 8.91 -0.09
C LYS A 292 7.30 8.13 -1.09
N ARG A 293 7.47 6.82 -0.92
CA ARG A 293 8.22 5.98 -1.87
C ARG A 293 7.62 6.04 -3.28
N THR A 294 6.29 5.95 -3.39
CA THR A 294 5.61 6.02 -4.68
C THR A 294 5.71 7.41 -5.33
N ALA A 295 5.68 8.49 -4.54
CA ALA A 295 5.98 9.83 -5.05
C ALA A 295 7.44 9.97 -5.55
N ASP A 296 8.40 9.39 -4.83
CA ASP A 296 9.81 9.37 -5.24
C ASP A 296 10.00 8.58 -6.54
N PHE A 297 9.30 7.44 -6.70
CA PHE A 297 9.27 6.69 -7.96
C PHE A 297 8.72 7.53 -9.11
N ARG A 298 7.58 8.22 -8.91
CA ARG A 298 7.00 9.11 -9.92
C ARG A 298 8.00 10.17 -10.37
N ASN A 299 8.62 10.86 -9.42
CA ASN A 299 9.57 11.93 -9.70
C ASN A 299 10.80 11.41 -10.45
N LYS A 300 11.34 10.26 -10.02
CA LYS A 300 12.50 9.63 -10.65
C LYS A 300 12.19 9.15 -12.08
N TRP A 301 11.04 8.51 -12.29
CA TRP A 301 10.72 7.88 -13.58
C TRP A 301 10.12 8.85 -14.60
N LYS A 302 9.29 9.82 -14.18
CA LYS A 302 8.70 10.83 -15.08
C LYS A 302 9.60 12.06 -15.28
N GLY A 303 10.39 12.46 -14.28
CA GLY A 303 11.21 13.67 -14.33
C GLY A 303 12.65 13.47 -14.82
N HIS A 304 13.21 12.27 -14.62
CA HIS A 304 14.64 12.00 -14.85
C HIS A 304 14.91 10.67 -15.60
N GLY A 305 13.88 10.02 -16.15
CA GLY A 305 14.01 8.76 -16.88
C GLY A 305 14.23 8.95 -18.38
N GLY A 306 15.09 8.12 -18.98
CA GLY A 306 15.15 7.94 -20.44
C GLY A 306 13.94 7.18 -20.99
N ILE A 307 13.91 6.95 -22.32
CA ILE A 307 12.83 6.21 -22.99
C ILE A 307 12.66 4.83 -22.35
N GLU A 308 11.42 4.54 -21.94
CA GLU A 308 11.08 3.30 -21.25
C GLU A 308 10.73 2.19 -22.25
N ASN A 309 11.49 1.09 -22.22
CA ASN A 309 11.16 -0.13 -22.95
C ASN A 309 10.14 -0.99 -22.18
N GLU A 310 9.56 -2.00 -22.84
CA GLU A 310 8.49 -2.83 -22.29
C GLU A 310 8.90 -3.61 -21.03
N ARG A 311 10.12 -4.17 -21.01
CA ARG A 311 10.66 -4.89 -19.85
C ARG A 311 10.78 -3.99 -18.62
N GLU A 312 11.28 -2.77 -18.81
CA GLU A 312 11.38 -1.77 -17.74
C GLU A 312 10.00 -1.27 -17.30
N ALA A 313 9.05 -1.15 -18.24
CA ALA A 313 7.68 -0.80 -17.92
C ALA A 313 7.02 -1.86 -17.01
N GLN A 314 7.20 -3.14 -17.33
CA GLN A 314 6.67 -4.25 -16.52
C GLN A 314 7.32 -4.29 -15.13
N LYS A 315 8.65 -4.12 -15.05
CA LYS A 315 9.37 -4.07 -13.77
C LYS A 315 8.86 -2.95 -12.87
N ARG A 316 8.66 -1.75 -13.42
CA ARG A 316 8.13 -0.59 -12.67
C ARG A 316 6.68 -0.81 -12.25
N LEU A 317 5.88 -1.45 -13.08
CA LEU A 317 4.51 -1.84 -12.72
C LEU A 317 4.52 -2.78 -11.51
N SER A 318 5.32 -3.85 -11.54
CA SER A 318 5.44 -4.78 -10.41
C SER A 318 5.89 -4.10 -9.12
N VAL A 319 6.77 -3.09 -9.20
CA VAL A 319 7.16 -2.29 -8.02
C VAL A 319 5.97 -1.51 -7.46
N LEU A 320 5.16 -0.87 -8.31
CA LEU A 320 3.96 -0.15 -7.86
C LEU A 320 2.88 -1.09 -7.31
N GLU A 321 2.75 -2.29 -7.87
CA GLU A 321 1.83 -3.33 -7.39
C GLU A 321 2.23 -3.85 -6.01
N SER A 322 3.54 -3.99 -5.74
CA SER A 322 4.04 -4.29 -4.39
C SER A 322 3.71 -3.18 -3.39
N GLU A 323 3.84 -1.90 -3.78
CA GLU A 323 3.43 -0.77 -2.92
C GLU A 323 1.91 -0.71 -2.74
N LEU A 324 1.13 -1.11 -3.75
CA LEU A 324 -0.33 -1.19 -3.67
C LEU A 324 -0.75 -2.29 -2.68
N ALA A 325 -0.10 -3.45 -2.73
CA ALA A 325 -0.31 -4.54 -1.77
C ALA A 325 0.02 -4.09 -0.34
N ALA A 326 1.15 -3.42 -0.14
CA ALA A 326 1.54 -2.86 1.17
C ALA A 326 0.52 -1.82 1.67
N LEU A 327 0.01 -0.96 0.79
CA LEU A 327 -1.03 0.01 1.14
C LEU A 327 -2.35 -0.69 1.49
N ARG A 328 -2.75 -1.71 0.73
CA ARG A 328 -3.96 -2.51 0.96
C ARG A 328 -3.92 -3.16 2.35
N GLU A 329 -2.80 -3.73 2.76
CA GLU A 329 -2.63 -4.32 4.10
C GLU A 329 -2.90 -3.29 5.21
N LEU A 330 -2.44 -2.04 5.03
CA LEU A 330 -2.65 -0.96 5.98
C LEU A 330 -4.08 -0.39 5.98
N MET A 331 -4.83 -0.62 4.89
CA MET A 331 -6.12 0.03 4.64
C MET A 331 -7.33 -0.91 4.60
N VAL A 332 -7.15 -2.23 4.76
CA VAL A 332 -8.20 -3.24 4.48
C VAL A 332 -9.50 -2.99 5.27
N ASP A 333 -9.40 -2.48 6.50
CA ASP A 333 -10.52 -2.22 7.40
C ASP A 333 -10.73 -0.73 7.71
N THR A 334 -9.99 0.19 7.07
CA THR A 334 -10.05 1.64 7.40
C THR A 334 -11.47 2.17 7.39
N TYR A 335 -12.24 1.81 6.36
CA TYR A 335 -13.59 2.33 6.13
C TYR A 335 -14.68 1.39 6.65
N ALA A 336 -14.35 0.35 7.41
CA ALA A 336 -15.35 -0.53 7.99
C ALA A 336 -16.30 0.27 8.91
N GLY A 337 -17.61 0.20 8.63
CA GLY A 337 -18.64 0.94 9.36
C GLY A 337 -18.64 2.47 9.12
N ASN A 338 -17.78 2.97 8.22
CA ASN A 338 -17.71 4.37 7.84
C ASN A 338 -18.09 4.54 6.37
N GLN A 339 -18.88 5.56 6.06
CA GLN A 339 -19.30 5.86 4.70
C GLN A 339 -19.03 7.32 4.36
N ILE A 340 -18.66 7.57 3.11
CA ILE A 340 -18.77 8.92 2.56
C ILE A 340 -20.18 9.09 2.06
N ILE A 341 -20.86 10.13 2.56
CA ILE A 341 -22.24 10.42 2.19
C ILE A 341 -22.36 11.83 1.62
N ARG A 342 -23.33 12.01 0.73
CA ARG A 342 -23.77 13.32 0.26
C ARG A 342 -25.28 13.49 0.50
N PRO A 343 -25.72 14.54 1.20
CA PRO A 343 -27.15 14.79 1.41
C PRO A 343 -27.88 15.15 0.11
N GLU A 344 -29.12 14.70 -0.01
CA GLU A 344 -30.02 15.09 -1.10
C GLU A 344 -31.17 15.96 -0.59
N ASN A 345 -32.04 15.39 0.24
CA ASN A 345 -33.18 16.07 0.81
C ASN A 345 -33.41 15.60 2.24
N GLY A 346 -34.00 16.45 3.08
CA GLY A 346 -34.28 16.13 4.47
C GLY A 346 -35.55 16.78 4.98
N LYS A 347 -36.16 16.16 6.00
CA LYS A 347 -37.32 16.71 6.71
C LYS A 347 -37.10 16.60 8.20
N LEU A 348 -37.47 17.66 8.92
CA LEU A 348 -37.50 17.66 10.38
C LEU A 348 -38.80 17.03 10.87
N LYS A 349 -38.71 15.99 11.69
CA LYS A 349 -39.86 15.37 12.34
C LYS A 349 -39.54 15.12 13.81
N SER A 350 -40.35 15.68 14.70
CA SER A 350 -40.19 15.52 16.15
C SER A 350 -38.78 15.85 16.67
N GLY A 351 -38.14 16.88 16.12
CA GLY A 351 -36.79 17.31 16.52
C GLY A 351 -35.63 16.51 15.91
N ILE A 352 -35.91 15.49 15.07
CA ILE A 352 -34.90 14.67 14.39
C ILE A 352 -34.97 14.94 12.88
N TYR A 353 -33.82 15.14 12.24
CA TYR A 353 -33.74 15.27 10.79
C TYR A 353 -33.70 13.88 10.15
N HIS A 354 -34.70 13.58 9.33
CA HIS A 354 -34.70 12.40 8.46
C HIS A 354 -34.18 12.81 7.10
N ILE A 355 -32.98 12.38 6.74
CA ILE A 355 -32.25 12.82 5.55
C ILE A 355 -32.04 11.65 4.61
N GLN A 356 -32.38 11.84 3.34
CA GLN A 356 -31.98 10.94 2.26
C GLN A 356 -30.59 11.34 1.78
N VAL A 357 -29.68 10.37 1.73
CA VAL A 357 -28.29 10.59 1.33
C VAL A 357 -27.85 9.59 0.28
N TYR A 358 -26.92 9.99 -0.57
CA TYR A 358 -26.16 9.09 -1.44
C TYR A 358 -25.00 8.49 -0.66
N SER A 359 -24.87 7.17 -0.66
CA SER A 359 -23.68 6.47 -0.17
C SER A 359 -22.64 6.37 -1.28
N LEU A 360 -21.53 7.10 -1.13
CA LEU A 360 -20.46 7.27 -2.12
C LEU A 360 -19.33 6.25 -1.88
N MET A 361 -19.68 4.97 -1.86
CA MET A 361 -18.77 3.85 -1.61
C MET A 361 -18.71 2.90 -2.81
N GLY A 362 -17.59 2.22 -2.97
CA GLY A 362 -17.34 1.20 -3.99
C GLY A 362 -17.11 1.76 -5.40
N THR A 363 -17.01 0.86 -6.37
CA THR A 363 -16.59 1.18 -7.75
C THR A 363 -17.72 1.73 -8.63
N ARG A 364 -18.98 1.59 -8.18
CA ARG A 364 -20.18 1.89 -8.98
C ARG A 364 -20.50 3.39 -9.01
N GLN A 365 -20.89 3.89 -10.18
CA GLN A 365 -21.31 5.28 -10.38
C GLN A 365 -22.79 5.53 -10.07
N ILE A 366 -23.58 4.44 -9.90
CA ILE A 366 -24.96 4.49 -9.43
C ILE A 366 -24.96 4.27 -7.92
N PHE A 367 -25.06 5.37 -7.18
CA PHE A 367 -24.98 5.35 -5.72
C PHE A 367 -26.30 4.92 -5.08
N LYS A 368 -26.20 4.06 -4.06
CA LYS A 368 -27.35 3.69 -3.24
C LYS A 368 -27.83 4.92 -2.45
N LYS A 369 -29.14 5.14 -2.45
CA LYS A 369 -29.79 6.08 -1.55
C LYS A 369 -30.16 5.37 -0.25
N ILE A 370 -29.75 5.95 0.87
CA ILE A 370 -30.11 5.45 2.21
C ILE A 370 -30.77 6.57 3.00
N SER A 371 -31.60 6.19 3.97
CA SER A 371 -32.23 7.13 4.90
C SER A 371 -31.51 7.08 6.25
N ILE A 372 -31.07 8.23 6.72
CA ILE A 372 -30.37 8.38 8.00
C ILE A 372 -31.10 9.38 8.90
N GLN A 373 -30.85 9.28 10.21
CA GLN A 373 -31.39 10.18 11.22
C GLN A 373 -30.26 11.01 11.84
N MET A 374 -30.39 12.33 11.79
CA MET A 374 -29.36 13.27 12.24
C MET A 374 -29.92 14.25 13.28
N ASN A 375 -29.04 14.72 14.17
CA ASN A 375 -29.36 15.80 15.10
C ASN A 375 -29.23 17.19 14.47
N ILE A 376 -28.54 17.26 13.33
CA ILE A 376 -28.26 18.49 12.58
C ILE A 376 -28.74 18.35 11.14
N MET A 377 -29.07 19.48 10.52
CA MET A 377 -29.26 19.52 9.07
C MET A 377 -27.91 19.42 8.37
N LEU A 378 -27.87 18.77 7.21
CA LEU A 378 -26.65 18.63 6.40
C LEU A 378 -26.80 19.44 5.11
N ASP A 379 -25.70 20.02 4.64
CA ASP A 379 -25.62 20.79 3.39
C ASP A 379 -25.50 19.83 2.20
N SER A 380 -26.38 19.96 1.21
CA SER A 380 -26.44 19.12 0.01
C SER A 380 -25.25 19.27 -0.94
N ASP A 381 -24.47 20.34 -0.78
CA ASP A 381 -23.27 20.61 -1.57
C ASP A 381 -21.99 20.13 -0.87
N ARG A 382 -22.11 19.58 0.33
CA ARG A 382 -20.98 19.07 1.14
C ARG A 382 -20.94 17.55 1.17
N LEU A 383 -19.75 17.04 1.49
CA LEU A 383 -19.51 15.63 1.74
C LEU A 383 -19.33 15.42 3.24
N TYR A 384 -19.76 14.27 3.72
CA TYR A 384 -19.63 13.90 5.12
C TYR A 384 -19.04 12.50 5.27
N LEU A 385 -18.18 12.33 6.26
CA LEU A 385 -17.77 11.04 6.78
C LEU A 385 -18.77 10.67 7.87
N TYR A 386 -19.50 9.58 7.64
CA TYR A 386 -20.58 9.11 8.47
C TYR A 386 -20.23 7.74 9.05
N PHE A 387 -20.14 7.66 10.38
CA PHE A 387 -20.12 6.40 11.10
C PHE A 387 -21.56 5.92 11.29
N GLU A 388 -21.84 4.68 10.91
CA GLU A 388 -23.20 4.14 10.93
C GLU A 388 -23.83 4.25 12.33
N GLY A 389 -25.03 4.84 12.38
CA GLY A 389 -25.76 5.09 13.63
C GLY A 389 -25.34 6.35 14.41
N ASN A 390 -24.29 7.08 14.00
CA ASN A 390 -23.89 8.33 14.65
C ASN A 390 -24.70 9.53 14.12
N PRO A 391 -25.49 10.24 14.95
CA PRO A 391 -26.33 11.35 14.49
C PRO A 391 -25.57 12.66 14.17
N GLU A 392 -24.25 12.68 14.31
CA GLU A 392 -23.37 13.82 14.01
C GLU A 392 -22.19 13.39 13.13
N PRO A 393 -22.27 13.53 11.80
CA PRO A 393 -21.18 13.14 10.90
C PRO A 393 -20.11 14.23 10.83
N LEU A 394 -18.91 13.85 10.37
CA LEU A 394 -17.83 14.80 10.13
C LEU A 394 -17.98 15.41 8.73
N GLU A 395 -18.18 16.73 8.64
CA GLU A 395 -18.12 17.46 7.36
C GLU A 395 -16.69 17.46 6.80
N LEU A 396 -16.54 17.12 5.53
CA LEU A 396 -15.26 17.19 4.83
C LEU A 396 -15.02 18.62 4.34
N LEU A 397 -13.78 19.08 4.48
CA LEU A 397 -13.31 20.28 3.81
C LEU A 397 -13.48 20.15 2.29
N PRO A 398 -13.84 21.23 1.58
CA PRO A 398 -14.29 21.19 0.19
C PRO A 398 -13.11 21.10 -0.79
N PHE A 399 -12.18 20.18 -0.58
CA PHE A 399 -11.10 19.86 -1.51
C PHE A 399 -11.46 18.71 -2.47
N ILE A 400 -12.67 18.15 -2.32
CA ILE A 400 -13.25 17.15 -3.22
C ILE A 400 -14.65 17.62 -3.62
N LYS A 401 -14.96 17.52 -4.91
CA LYS A 401 -16.28 17.86 -5.46
C LYS A 401 -16.88 16.69 -6.23
N PHE A 402 -18.17 16.50 -6.04
CA PHE A 402 -18.98 15.56 -6.82
C PHE A 402 -19.93 16.32 -7.74
N LYS A 403 -19.82 16.08 -9.05
CA LYS A 403 -20.81 16.49 -10.03
C LYS A 403 -21.68 15.28 -10.37
N PHE A 404 -22.99 15.42 -10.19
CA PHE A 404 -23.96 14.48 -10.76
C PHE A 404 -24.34 14.98 -12.15
N GLY A 405 -24.20 14.14 -13.16
CA GLY A 405 -24.62 14.47 -14.52
C GLY A 405 -26.09 14.14 -14.78
N GLN A 406 -26.53 14.26 -16.03
CA GLN A 406 -27.89 13.88 -16.43
C GLN A 406 -28.08 12.35 -16.44
N SER A 407 -26.98 11.62 -16.67
CA SER A 407 -26.92 10.16 -16.55
C SER A 407 -25.86 9.74 -15.53
N SER A 408 -25.94 8.52 -15.01
CA SER A 408 -24.96 8.02 -14.05
C SER A 408 -23.55 7.92 -14.60
N GLU A 409 -23.40 7.75 -15.92
CA GLU A 409 -22.11 7.72 -16.63
C GLU A 409 -21.40 9.09 -16.70
N GLU A 410 -22.08 10.14 -16.24
CA GLU A 410 -21.57 11.50 -16.15
C GLU A 410 -21.29 11.90 -14.69
N ASN A 411 -21.47 10.98 -13.74
CA ASN A 411 -21.11 11.23 -12.35
C ASN A 411 -19.60 11.26 -12.20
N ALA A 412 -19.08 12.41 -11.77
CA ALA A 412 -17.66 12.67 -11.71
C ALA A 412 -17.24 13.19 -10.33
N CYS A 413 -16.05 12.76 -9.93
CA CYS A 413 -15.40 13.19 -8.70
C CYS A 413 -14.14 13.94 -9.09
N TYR A 414 -13.93 15.09 -8.45
CA TYR A 414 -12.84 15.99 -8.72
C TYR A 414 -12.09 16.33 -7.44
N PHE A 415 -10.77 16.30 -7.52
CA PHE A 415 -9.88 16.72 -6.47
C PHE A 415 -9.36 18.13 -6.76
N TYR A 416 -9.15 18.91 -5.71
CA TYR A 416 -8.45 20.18 -5.81
C TYR A 416 -7.03 19.95 -6.36
N ASN A 417 -6.64 20.73 -7.35
CA ASN A 417 -5.29 20.68 -7.92
C ASN A 417 -4.50 21.95 -7.62
N SER A 418 -5.06 23.10 -7.99
CA SER A 418 -4.38 24.39 -7.80
C SER A 418 -5.37 25.54 -7.70
N LEU A 419 -4.88 26.66 -7.18
CA LEU A 419 -5.54 27.96 -7.16
C LEU A 419 -4.65 28.97 -7.88
N ASP A 420 -5.21 29.64 -8.88
CA ASP A 420 -4.57 30.78 -9.54
C ASP A 420 -5.59 31.91 -9.79
N LYS A 421 -5.19 32.94 -10.55
CA LYS A 421 -6.03 34.12 -10.82
C LYS A 421 -7.33 33.80 -11.58
N SER A 422 -7.38 32.69 -12.30
CA SER A 422 -8.57 32.23 -13.03
C SER A 422 -9.56 31.47 -12.14
N GLY A 423 -9.14 31.07 -10.94
CA GLY A 423 -9.93 30.36 -9.95
C GLY A 423 -9.27 29.04 -9.52
N VAL A 424 -10.10 28.15 -8.97
CA VAL A 424 -9.65 26.84 -8.51
C VAL A 424 -9.72 25.86 -9.67
N ARG A 425 -8.60 25.19 -9.94
CA ARG A 425 -8.49 24.06 -10.88
C ARG A 425 -8.82 22.76 -10.17
N TRP A 426 -9.71 22.01 -10.79
CA TRP A 426 -10.22 20.72 -10.33
C TRP A 426 -9.84 19.64 -11.34
N VAL A 427 -9.37 18.49 -10.86
CA VAL A 427 -8.94 17.38 -11.73
C VAL A 427 -9.68 16.11 -11.34
N SER A 428 -10.15 15.37 -12.34
CA SER A 428 -10.67 14.02 -12.17
C SER A 428 -9.62 13.00 -12.62
N TYR A 429 -9.43 11.96 -11.81
CA TYR A 429 -8.54 10.85 -12.13
C TYR A 429 -9.27 9.65 -12.76
N HIS A 430 -10.60 9.73 -12.90
CA HIS A 430 -11.42 8.64 -13.43
C HIS A 430 -12.36 9.06 -14.55
N PHE A 431 -12.72 10.34 -14.65
CA PHE A 431 -13.65 10.85 -15.65
C PHE A 431 -12.89 11.55 -16.78
N ASP A 432 -12.83 10.92 -17.95
CA ASP A 432 -12.07 11.39 -19.12
C ASP A 432 -12.83 12.41 -19.99
N LYS A 433 -14.17 12.39 -19.99
CA LYS A 433 -15.00 13.35 -20.75
C LYS A 433 -14.77 14.81 -20.35
N GLU A 434 -14.59 15.07 -19.05
CA GLU A 434 -14.20 16.38 -18.50
C GLU A 434 -13.13 16.15 -17.42
N ALA A 435 -11.90 15.87 -17.85
CA ALA A 435 -10.78 15.53 -16.97
C ALA A 435 -10.39 16.67 -16.02
N GLU A 436 -10.64 17.92 -16.40
CA GLU A 436 -10.42 19.08 -15.54
C GLU A 436 -11.38 20.23 -15.85
N PHE A 437 -11.61 21.08 -14.84
CA PHE A 437 -12.30 22.34 -15.01
C PHE A 437 -11.78 23.39 -14.03
N VAL A 438 -12.02 24.66 -14.34
CA VAL A 438 -11.69 25.80 -13.47
C VAL A 438 -12.97 26.49 -13.03
N LYS A 439 -13.07 26.82 -11.74
CA LYS A 439 -14.21 27.54 -11.16
C LYS A 439 -13.75 28.47 -10.05
N VAL A 440 -14.30 29.68 -10.00
CA VAL A 440 -14.15 30.59 -8.85
C VAL A 440 -14.81 29.97 -7.62
N ASP A 441 -14.06 29.85 -6.52
CA ASP A 441 -14.55 29.28 -5.27
C ASP A 441 -14.00 30.06 -4.07
N ASN A 442 -14.63 31.22 -3.83
CA ASN A 442 -14.26 32.11 -2.73
C ASN A 442 -14.29 31.39 -1.36
N SER A 443 -15.13 30.37 -1.19
CA SER A 443 -15.22 29.63 0.06
C SER A 443 -13.96 28.79 0.31
N LEU A 444 -13.46 28.12 -0.73
CA LEU A 444 -12.22 27.35 -0.63
C LEU A 444 -11.01 28.27 -0.50
N GLU A 445 -11.00 29.40 -1.20
CA GLU A 445 -9.97 30.43 -1.06
C GLU A 445 -9.87 30.89 0.40
N GLN A 446 -10.99 31.28 1.03
CA GLN A 446 -11.00 31.68 2.44
C GLN A 446 -10.53 30.56 3.38
N ILE A 447 -10.88 29.30 3.11
CA ILE A 447 -10.39 28.16 3.90
C ILE A 447 -8.87 28.04 3.79
N LEU A 448 -8.32 28.12 2.57
CA LEU A 448 -6.88 28.07 2.34
C LEU A 448 -6.16 29.23 3.03
N GLU A 449 -6.73 30.43 3.02
CA GLU A 449 -6.18 31.58 3.73
C GLU A 449 -6.19 31.38 5.25
N SER A 450 -7.26 30.79 5.79
CA SER A 450 -7.38 30.54 7.23
C SER A 450 -6.29 29.60 7.79
N PHE A 451 -5.61 28.83 6.94
CA PHE A 451 -4.53 27.93 7.36
C PHE A 451 -3.24 28.68 7.71
N PHE A 452 -3.03 29.86 7.13
CA PHE A 452 -1.81 30.66 7.33
C PHE A 452 -2.02 31.87 8.23
N GLY A 453 -3.24 32.05 8.77
CA GLY A 453 -3.64 33.22 9.54
C GLY A 453 -4.07 34.39 8.65
N TYR A 454 -4.86 35.31 9.21
CA TYR A 454 -5.07 36.62 8.59
C TYR A 454 -3.83 37.46 8.88
N ASN A 455 -3.14 37.93 7.84
CA ASN A 455 -2.11 38.96 8.00
C ASN A 455 -2.72 40.27 8.49
#